data_AF-H2C2E9-F1
#
_entry.id   AF-H2C2E9-F1
#
_cell.length_a   1.000
_cell.length_b   1.000
_cell.length_c   1.000
_cell.angle_alpha   90.00
_cell.angle_beta   90.00
_cell.angle_gamma   90.00
#
_symmetry.space_group_name_H-M   'P 1'
#
loop_
_entity.id
_entity.type
_entity.pdbx_description
1 polymer ?
#
loop_
_entity_poly.entity_id
_entity_poly.type
_entity_poly.pdbx_seq_one_letter_code
_entity_poly.pdbx_strand_id
1 'polypeptide(L)'
;MTKENRELQKSLMEAKERIVNGDVKQGTELIGKVVNSSNIREANWVICNIIDAAECKYVVETLESIGKIFDITTCGNLKRVITCHAMRGVLNEYVDIALGALVKRRREDLLDRLAQELMNADPKFLVKLASAYGELGNTRKQGDLLRVACEKGLTEACRNINQVYPRLS
;
A
#
# COMPACT_ATOMS: atom_id res chain seq x y z
N MET A 1 -27.85 16.25 5.30
CA MET A 1 -27.27 15.07 5.98
C MET A 1 -28.42 14.32 6.65
N THR A 2 -28.73 13.10 6.21
CA THR A 2 -29.86 12.29 6.72
C THR A 2 -29.51 11.61 8.05
N LYS A 3 -30.53 11.14 8.80
CA LYS A 3 -30.34 10.41 10.06
C LYS A 3 -29.47 9.15 9.86
N GLU A 4 -29.75 8.39 8.81
CA GLU A 4 -28.99 7.18 8.43
C GLU A 4 -27.51 7.50 8.14
N ASN A 5 -27.23 8.63 7.50
CA ASN A 5 -25.84 9.04 7.23
C ASN A 5 -25.09 9.40 8.54
N ARG A 6 -25.77 10.00 9.52
CA ARG A 6 -25.18 10.27 10.84
C ARG A 6 -24.87 8.97 11.61
N GLU A 7 -25.77 8.00 11.56
CA GLU A 7 -25.58 6.69 12.21
C GLU A 7 -24.44 5.89 11.56
N LEU A 8 -24.35 5.93 10.23
CA LEU A 8 -23.21 5.35 9.50
C LEU A 8 -21.89 6.01 9.91
N GLN A 9 -21.83 7.35 9.91
CA GLN A 9 -20.61 8.08 10.31
C GLN A 9 -20.19 7.75 11.74
N LYS A 10 -21.13 7.70 12.68
CA LYS A 10 -20.85 7.33 14.08
C LYS A 10 -20.26 5.92 14.17
N SER A 11 -20.85 4.96 13.46
CA SER A 11 -20.39 3.57 13.47
C SER A 11 -19.00 3.41 12.84
N LEU A 12 -18.73 4.13 11.75
CA LEU A 12 -17.42 4.13 11.09
C LEU A 12 -16.33 4.80 11.94
N MET A 13 -16.67 5.87 12.66
CA MET A 13 -15.75 6.49 13.63
C MET A 13 -15.43 5.54 14.79
N GLU A 14 -16.44 4.87 15.35
CA GLU A 14 -16.23 3.87 16.40
C GLU A 14 -15.33 2.73 15.90
N ALA A 15 -15.59 2.21 14.69
CA ALA A 15 -14.77 1.15 14.11
C ALA A 15 -13.31 1.59 13.90
N LYS A 16 -13.11 2.82 13.39
CA LYS A 16 -11.78 3.42 13.23
C LYS A 16 -11.07 3.49 14.57
N GLU A 17 -11.70 4.01 15.61
CA GLU A 17 -11.10 4.13 16.95
C GLU A 17 -10.69 2.77 17.51
N ARG A 18 -11.53 1.74 17.36
CA ARG A 18 -11.20 0.37 17.75
C ARG A 18 -9.94 -0.14 17.05
N ILE A 19 -9.86 0.01 15.73
CA ILE A 19 -8.71 -0.43 14.93
C ILE A 19 -7.43 0.33 15.34
N VAL A 20 -7.53 1.65 15.49
CA VAL A 20 -6.39 2.48 15.90
C VAL A 20 -5.87 2.09 17.29
N ASN A 21 -6.79 1.72 18.19
CA ASN A 21 -6.45 1.23 19.53
C ASN A 21 -6.07 -0.27 19.58
N GLY A 22 -6.05 -0.95 18.43
CA GLY A 22 -5.58 -2.33 18.30
C GLY A 22 -6.64 -3.43 18.40
N ASP A 23 -7.90 -3.07 18.56
CA ASP A 23 -9.02 -4.01 18.46
C ASP A 23 -9.49 -4.14 17.00
N VAL A 24 -8.60 -4.68 16.17
CA VAL A 24 -8.80 -4.78 14.71
C VAL A 24 -9.99 -5.68 14.40
N LYS A 25 -10.14 -6.80 15.12
CA LYS A 25 -11.25 -7.73 14.91
C LYS A 25 -12.60 -7.06 15.12
N GLN A 26 -12.85 -6.40 16.26
CA GLN A 26 -14.15 -5.77 16.49
C GLN A 26 -14.39 -4.59 15.53
N GLY A 27 -13.35 -3.81 15.22
CA GLY A 27 -13.49 -2.69 14.29
C GLY A 27 -13.82 -3.14 12.86
N THR A 28 -13.17 -4.20 12.36
CA THR A 28 -13.44 -4.76 11.03
C THR A 28 -14.81 -5.45 10.97
N GLU A 29 -15.22 -6.15 12.03
CA GLU A 29 -16.57 -6.72 12.15
C GLU A 29 -17.66 -5.61 12.13
N LEU A 30 -17.43 -4.48 12.80
CA LEU A 30 -18.35 -3.36 12.79
C LEU A 30 -18.47 -2.74 11.38
N ILE A 31 -17.34 -2.54 10.70
CA ILE A 31 -17.33 -2.07 9.30
C ILE A 31 -18.11 -3.03 8.39
N GLY A 32 -17.86 -4.35 8.51
CA GLY A 32 -18.54 -5.36 7.70
C GLY A 32 -20.06 -5.41 7.92
N LYS A 33 -20.56 -4.96 9.08
CA LYS A 33 -22.01 -4.88 9.37
C LYS A 33 -22.67 -3.62 8.81
N VAL A 34 -21.95 -2.49 8.75
CA VAL A 34 -22.55 -1.18 8.40
C VAL A 34 -22.29 -0.76 6.96
N VAL A 35 -21.23 -1.27 6.33
CA VAL A 35 -20.87 -0.96 4.95
C VAL A 35 -21.48 -1.97 3.99
N ASN A 36 -22.13 -1.47 2.94
CA ASN A 36 -22.77 -2.26 1.90
C ASN A 36 -22.72 -1.53 0.55
N SER A 37 -23.23 -2.17 -0.50
CA SER A 37 -23.17 -1.63 -1.86
C SER A 37 -23.86 -0.28 -2.05
N SER A 38 -24.84 0.09 -1.21
CA SER A 38 -25.54 1.38 -1.33
C SER A 38 -24.83 2.54 -0.63
N ASN A 39 -23.84 2.27 0.24
CA ASN A 39 -23.15 3.31 1.01
C ASN A 39 -21.61 3.24 0.93
N ILE A 40 -21.04 2.29 0.17
CA ILE A 40 -19.59 2.07 0.11
C ILE A 40 -18.83 3.30 -0.37
N ARG A 41 -19.41 4.07 -1.30
CA ARG A 41 -18.78 5.27 -1.83
C ARG A 41 -18.65 6.35 -0.76
N GLU A 42 -19.68 6.52 0.06
CA GLU A 42 -19.72 7.44 1.20
C GLU A 42 -18.85 6.94 2.35
N ALA A 43 -18.67 5.63 2.50
CA ALA A 43 -17.86 5.03 3.55
C ALA A 43 -16.35 5.01 3.22
N ASN A 44 -15.94 5.16 1.96
CA ASN A 44 -14.56 4.92 1.51
C ASN A 44 -13.49 5.76 2.23
N TRP A 45 -13.85 6.92 2.78
CA TRP A 45 -12.90 7.74 3.55
C TRP A 45 -12.34 7.01 4.78
N VAL A 46 -13.07 6.03 5.33
CA VAL A 46 -12.72 5.35 6.58
C VAL A 46 -11.42 4.56 6.42
N ILE A 47 -11.23 3.86 5.28
CA ILE A 47 -10.02 3.06 5.08
C ILE A 47 -8.79 3.96 4.94
N CYS A 48 -8.90 5.10 4.26
CA CYS A 48 -7.80 6.06 4.13
C CYS A 48 -7.42 6.65 5.50
N ASN A 49 -8.41 6.88 6.37
CA ASN A 49 -8.19 7.36 7.73
C ASN A 49 -7.54 6.30 8.63
N ILE A 50 -7.93 5.04 8.49
CA ILE A 50 -7.30 3.93 9.21
C ILE A 50 -5.85 3.78 8.78
N ILE A 51 -5.58 3.79 7.47
CA ILE A 51 -4.22 3.75 6.92
C ILE A 51 -3.37 4.87 7.55
N ASP A 52 -3.95 6.07 7.71
CA ASP A 52 -3.23 7.24 8.25
C ASP A 52 -2.88 7.09 9.72
N ALA A 53 -3.86 6.69 10.54
CA ALA A 53 -3.80 6.81 11.98
C ALA A 53 -3.34 5.54 12.71
N ALA A 54 -3.60 4.35 12.15
CA ALA A 54 -3.31 3.11 12.84
C ALA A 54 -1.83 2.73 12.78
N GLU A 55 -1.36 1.97 13.77
CA GLU A 55 -0.03 1.35 13.73
C GLU A 55 0.10 0.37 12.55
N CYS A 56 1.31 0.20 12.02
CA CYS A 56 1.51 -0.59 10.81
C CYS A 56 1.02 -2.05 10.91
N LYS A 57 1.12 -2.69 12.07
CA LYS A 57 0.56 -4.04 12.27
C LYS A 57 -0.96 -4.05 12.02
N TYR A 58 -1.68 -3.04 12.49
CA TYR A 58 -3.12 -2.94 12.35
C TYR A 58 -3.54 -2.47 10.96
N VAL A 59 -2.72 -1.66 10.29
CA VAL A 59 -2.93 -1.31 8.87
C VAL A 59 -2.91 -2.58 8.01
N VAL A 60 -1.89 -3.43 8.18
CA VAL A 60 -1.76 -4.68 7.42
C VAL A 60 -2.93 -5.62 7.72
N GLU A 61 -3.22 -5.87 9.01
CA GLU A 61 -4.33 -6.75 9.42
C GLU A 61 -5.70 -6.25 8.94
N THR A 62 -5.93 -4.93 8.98
CA THR A 62 -7.19 -4.33 8.51
C THR A 62 -7.33 -4.49 6.99
N LEU A 63 -6.27 -4.22 6.23
CA LEU A 63 -6.31 -4.36 4.78
C LEU A 63 -6.55 -5.82 4.38
N GLU A 64 -5.92 -6.79 5.03
CA GLU A 64 -6.17 -8.22 4.78
C GLU A 64 -7.62 -8.64 5.09
N SER A 65 -8.24 -8.04 6.12
CA SER A 65 -9.61 -8.36 6.54
C SER A 65 -10.68 -7.71 5.64
N ILE A 66 -10.59 -6.41 5.40
CA ILE A 66 -11.65 -5.61 4.76
C ILE A 66 -11.16 -4.78 3.57
N GLY A 67 -9.88 -4.84 3.20
CA GLY A 67 -9.33 -4.00 2.14
C GLY A 67 -9.99 -4.18 0.78
N LYS A 68 -10.52 -5.37 0.47
CA LYS A 68 -11.26 -5.66 -0.77
C LYS A 68 -12.60 -4.94 -0.89
N ILE A 69 -13.15 -4.48 0.22
CA ILE A 69 -14.42 -3.74 0.26
C ILE A 69 -14.21 -2.31 -0.27
N PHE A 70 -13.01 -1.75 -0.10
CA PHE A 70 -12.72 -0.35 -0.34
C PHE A 70 -11.82 -0.11 -1.55
N ASP A 71 -11.96 1.07 -2.16
CA ASP A 71 -11.01 1.56 -3.15
C ASP A 71 -9.90 2.36 -2.46
N ILE A 72 -8.84 1.64 -2.06
CA ILE A 72 -7.66 2.25 -1.45
C ILE A 72 -6.89 3.12 -2.45
N THR A 73 -7.07 2.94 -3.77
CA THR A 73 -6.32 3.70 -4.77
C THR A 73 -6.62 5.19 -4.69
N THR A 74 -7.78 5.56 -4.13
CA THR A 74 -8.19 6.95 -3.90
C THR A 74 -7.41 7.64 -2.78
N CYS A 75 -6.84 6.89 -1.84
CA CYS A 75 -6.19 7.45 -0.66
C CYS A 75 -4.95 8.30 -1.02
N GLY A 76 -4.71 9.39 -0.26
CA GLY A 76 -3.55 10.26 -0.44
C GLY A 76 -2.26 9.73 0.19
N ASN A 77 -2.40 8.78 1.12
CA ASN A 77 -1.35 8.23 1.99
C ASN A 77 -0.91 6.81 1.56
N LEU A 78 -1.02 6.48 0.27
CA LEU A 78 -0.62 5.17 -0.29
C LEU A 78 0.83 4.76 0.03
N LYS A 79 1.73 5.73 0.19
CA LYS A 79 3.12 5.47 0.66
C LYS A 79 3.13 4.64 1.94
N ARG A 80 2.22 4.95 2.87
CA ARG A 80 2.11 4.30 4.18
C ARG A 80 1.68 2.84 4.09
N VAL A 81 0.86 2.50 3.10
CA VAL A 81 0.50 1.09 2.82
C VAL A 81 1.78 0.30 2.52
N ILE A 82 2.63 0.82 1.64
CA ILE A 82 3.86 0.16 1.19
C ILE A 82 4.86 0.06 2.35
N THR A 83 5.09 1.14 3.10
CA THR A 83 6.05 1.13 4.21
C THR A 83 5.61 0.21 5.34
N CYS A 84 4.31 0.18 5.69
CA CYS A 84 3.81 -0.70 6.74
C CYS A 84 3.94 -2.18 6.37
N HIS A 85 3.67 -2.54 5.12
CA HIS A 85 3.89 -3.90 4.61
C HIS A 85 5.37 -4.28 4.63
N ALA A 86 6.25 -3.36 4.19
CA ALA A 86 7.69 -3.57 4.23
C ALA A 86 8.24 -3.77 5.65
N MET A 87 7.80 -2.96 6.62
CA MET A 87 8.17 -3.10 8.04
C MET A 87 7.75 -4.44 8.63
N ARG A 88 6.65 -5.01 8.12
CA ARG A 88 6.13 -6.32 8.54
C ARG A 88 6.74 -7.47 7.76
N GLY A 89 7.52 -7.19 6.69
CA GLY A 89 8.05 -8.21 5.80
C GLY A 89 6.95 -8.96 5.01
N VAL A 90 5.76 -8.36 4.85
CA VAL A 90 4.61 -8.98 4.19
C VAL A 90 4.38 -8.32 2.84
N LEU A 91 4.62 -9.05 1.77
CA LEU A 91 4.32 -8.59 0.41
C LEU A 91 3.01 -9.22 -0.08
N ASN A 92 2.00 -8.41 -0.36
CA ASN A 92 0.69 -8.85 -0.84
C ASN A 92 0.13 -7.89 -1.91
N GLU A 93 -1.09 -8.15 -2.36
CA GLU A 93 -1.78 -7.39 -3.42
C GLU A 93 -1.92 -5.89 -3.10
N TYR A 94 -2.00 -5.48 -1.83
CA TYR A 94 -2.16 -4.08 -1.46
C TYR A 94 -0.91 -3.24 -1.73
N VAL A 95 0.28 -3.86 -1.70
CA VAL A 95 1.53 -3.20 -2.10
C VAL A 95 1.51 -2.89 -3.59
N ASP A 96 1.09 -3.86 -4.40
CA ASP A 96 0.98 -3.71 -5.86
C ASP A 96 -0.08 -2.66 -6.24
N ILE A 97 -1.25 -2.70 -5.59
CA ILE A 97 -2.31 -1.70 -5.78
C ILE A 97 -1.81 -0.29 -5.41
N ALA A 98 -1.12 -0.15 -4.28
CA ALA A 98 -0.60 1.14 -3.84
C ALA A 98 0.48 1.69 -4.79
N LEU A 99 1.44 0.86 -5.20
CA LEU A 99 2.48 1.26 -6.15
C LEU A 99 1.88 1.63 -7.51
N GLY A 100 0.98 0.79 -8.06
CA GLY A 100 0.32 1.07 -9.33
C GLY A 100 -0.49 2.36 -9.31
N ALA A 101 -1.14 2.68 -8.18
CA ALA A 101 -1.83 3.95 -8.02
C ALA A 101 -0.87 5.15 -7.97
N LEU A 102 0.31 5.01 -7.33
CA LEU A 102 1.36 6.05 -7.36
C LEU A 102 1.91 6.26 -8.78
N VAL A 103 2.16 5.18 -9.53
CA VAL A 103 2.60 5.21 -10.94
C VAL A 103 1.56 5.91 -11.81
N LYS A 104 0.30 5.50 -11.73
CA LYS A 104 -0.81 6.11 -12.50
C LYS A 104 -0.93 7.62 -12.24
N ARG A 105 -0.64 8.05 -11.01
CA ARG A 105 -0.64 9.46 -10.58
C ARG A 105 0.68 10.19 -10.85
N ARG A 106 1.66 9.52 -11.48
CA ARG A 106 3.01 10.03 -11.75
C ARG A 106 3.70 10.61 -10.51
N ARG A 107 3.52 9.97 -9.35
CA ARG A 107 4.07 10.41 -8.05
C ARG A 107 5.49 9.89 -7.83
N GLU A 108 6.39 10.24 -8.74
CA GLU A 108 7.81 9.87 -8.63
C GLU A 108 8.44 10.41 -7.34
N ASP A 109 7.98 11.57 -6.86
CA ASP A 109 8.38 12.17 -5.58
C ASP A 109 8.15 11.23 -4.38
N LEU A 110 7.06 10.46 -4.39
CA LEU A 110 6.75 9.50 -3.34
C LEU A 110 7.52 8.20 -3.53
N LEU A 111 7.75 7.77 -4.77
CA LEU A 111 8.60 6.61 -5.08
C LEU A 111 10.05 6.87 -4.61
N ASP A 112 10.57 8.09 -4.77
CA ASP A 112 11.92 8.46 -4.33
C ASP A 112 12.07 8.38 -2.81
N ARG A 113 11.05 8.80 -2.07
CA ARG A 113 11.01 8.65 -0.61
C ARG A 113 10.93 7.18 -0.20
N LEU A 114 10.14 6.37 -0.91
CA LEU A 114 10.08 4.93 -0.68
C LEU A 114 11.43 4.27 -0.96
N ALA A 115 12.15 4.67 -2.00
CA ALA A 115 13.47 4.11 -2.31
C ALA A 115 14.43 4.27 -1.14
N GLN A 116 14.42 5.43 -0.48
CA GLN A 116 15.22 5.69 0.72
C GLN A 116 14.76 4.86 1.93
N GLU A 117 13.44 4.82 2.19
CA GLU A 117 12.86 4.13 3.35
C GLU A 117 12.97 2.59 3.25
N LEU A 118 12.96 2.04 2.03
CA LEU A 118 12.94 0.60 1.78
C LEU A 118 14.32 -0.01 1.56
N MET A 119 15.41 0.76 1.61
CA MET A 119 16.78 0.25 1.37
C MET A 119 17.15 -0.97 2.23
N ASN A 120 16.59 -1.07 3.43
CA ASN A 120 16.84 -2.17 4.37
C ASN A 120 15.70 -3.19 4.46
N ALA A 121 14.63 -3.02 3.69
CA ALA A 121 13.52 -3.98 3.63
C ALA A 121 13.91 -5.26 2.87
N ASP A 122 13.00 -6.24 2.86
CA ASP A 122 13.13 -7.44 2.03
C ASP A 122 13.37 -7.02 0.56
N PRO A 123 14.39 -7.57 -0.13
CA PRO A 123 14.73 -7.21 -1.52
C PRO A 123 13.57 -7.29 -2.51
N LYS A 124 12.53 -8.08 -2.23
CA LYS A 124 11.33 -8.15 -3.07
C LYS A 124 10.59 -6.80 -3.16
N PHE A 125 10.62 -5.99 -2.11
CA PHE A 125 10.05 -4.64 -2.15
C PHE A 125 10.84 -3.72 -3.08
N LEU A 126 12.17 -3.86 -3.12
CA LEU A 126 13.02 -3.10 -4.05
C LEU A 126 12.73 -3.48 -5.50
N VAL A 127 12.46 -4.77 -5.78
CA VAL A 127 12.04 -5.22 -7.13
C VAL A 127 10.70 -4.60 -7.53
N LYS A 128 9.71 -4.61 -6.63
CA LYS A 128 8.40 -3.97 -6.90
C LYS A 128 8.53 -2.47 -7.15
N LEU A 129 9.36 -1.80 -6.36
CA LEU A 129 9.63 -0.37 -6.56
C LEU A 129 10.40 -0.12 -7.86
N ALA A 130 11.35 -0.99 -8.24
CA ALA A 130 12.04 -0.92 -9.52
C ALA A 130 11.07 -1.04 -10.70
N SER A 131 10.13 -1.99 -10.65
CA SER A 131 9.06 -2.11 -11.65
C SER A 131 8.24 -0.83 -11.77
N ALA A 132 7.87 -0.22 -10.63
CA ALA A 132 7.14 1.06 -10.63
C ALA A 132 7.91 2.20 -11.32
N TYR A 133 9.24 2.30 -11.13
CA TYR A 133 10.07 3.25 -11.89
C TYR A 133 10.14 2.92 -13.37
N GLY A 134 10.22 1.62 -13.72
CA GLY A 134 10.22 1.17 -15.11
C GLY A 134 8.94 1.57 -15.85
N GLU A 135 7.78 1.44 -15.19
CA GLU A 135 6.48 1.88 -15.74
C GLU A 135 6.41 3.40 -15.96
N LEU A 136 7.16 4.19 -15.18
CA LEU A 136 7.32 5.63 -15.40
C LEU A 136 8.37 5.97 -16.47
N GLY A 137 9.04 4.98 -17.04
CA GLY A 137 10.14 5.15 -17.99
C GLY A 137 11.48 5.53 -17.36
N ASN A 138 11.60 5.48 -16.02
CA ASN A 138 12.84 5.77 -15.31
C ASN A 138 13.72 4.52 -15.20
N THR A 139 14.28 4.10 -16.33
CA THR A 139 15.11 2.89 -16.46
C THR A 139 16.38 2.94 -15.61
N ARG A 140 16.92 4.14 -15.35
CA ARG A 140 18.07 4.34 -14.46
C ARG A 140 17.74 3.92 -13.03
N LYS A 141 16.69 4.50 -12.43
CA LYS A 141 16.29 4.17 -11.05
C LYS A 141 15.81 2.72 -10.94
N GLN A 142 15.12 2.22 -11.96
CA GLN A 142 14.77 0.80 -12.08
C GLN A 142 16.03 -0.08 -11.98
N GLY A 143 17.05 0.20 -12.79
CA GLY A 143 18.30 -0.56 -12.81
C GLY A 143 19.08 -0.49 -11.50
N ASP A 144 19.17 0.70 -10.90
CA ASP A 144 19.86 0.91 -9.62
C ASP A 144 19.21 0.10 -8.49
N LEU A 145 17.88 0.09 -8.40
CA LEU A 145 17.16 -0.71 -7.40
C LEU A 145 17.27 -2.22 -7.64
N LEU A 146 17.22 -2.67 -8.89
CA LEU A 146 17.46 -4.08 -9.22
C LEU A 146 18.89 -4.52 -8.86
N ARG A 147 19.88 -3.65 -9.04
CA ARG A 147 21.27 -3.90 -8.63
C ARG A 147 21.35 -4.09 -7.11
N VAL A 148 20.77 -3.18 -6.34
CA VAL A 148 20.74 -3.30 -4.87
C VAL A 148 20.02 -4.58 -4.42
N ALA A 149 18.90 -4.93 -5.05
CA ALA A 149 18.17 -6.17 -4.74
C ALA A 149 19.01 -7.43 -5.07
N CYS A 150 19.75 -7.41 -6.18
CA CYS A 150 20.67 -8.46 -6.58
C CYS A 150 21.84 -8.62 -5.60
N GLU A 151 22.46 -7.49 -5.18
CA GLU A 151 23.54 -7.46 -4.18
C GLU A 151 23.08 -8.01 -2.82
N LYS A 152 21.80 -7.86 -2.49
CA LYS A 152 21.16 -8.48 -1.32
C LYS A 152 20.79 -9.96 -1.50
N GLY A 153 21.20 -10.58 -2.61
CA GLY A 153 21.06 -12.02 -2.85
C GLY A 153 19.79 -12.45 -3.59
N LEU A 154 18.95 -11.53 -4.07
CA LEU A 154 17.75 -11.89 -4.82
C LEU A 154 18.09 -12.23 -6.27
N THR A 155 18.22 -13.53 -6.58
CA THR A 155 18.66 -14.04 -7.89
C THR A 155 17.80 -13.54 -9.05
N GLU A 156 16.49 -13.41 -8.85
CA GLU A 156 15.57 -12.90 -9.87
C GLU A 156 15.93 -11.46 -10.28
N ALA A 157 16.27 -10.60 -9.31
CA ALA A 157 16.70 -9.23 -9.60
C ALA A 157 17.97 -9.21 -10.46
N CYS A 158 18.93 -10.10 -10.20
CA CYS A 158 20.15 -10.21 -11.01
C CYS A 158 19.85 -10.57 -12.47
N ARG A 159 18.85 -11.42 -12.72
CA ARG A 159 18.43 -11.77 -14.09
C ARG A 159 17.76 -10.59 -14.78
N ASN A 160 16.94 -9.83 -14.05
CA ASN A 160 16.20 -8.70 -14.59
C ASN A 160 17.10 -7.51 -14.96
N ILE A 161 18.25 -7.32 -14.29
CA ILE A 161 19.25 -6.30 -14.68
C ILE A 161 19.70 -6.49 -16.13
N ASN A 162 19.94 -7.72 -16.55
CA ASN A 162 20.40 -8.05 -17.90
C ASN A 162 19.34 -7.78 -18.98
N GLN A 163 18.08 -7.61 -18.60
CA GLN A 163 16.98 -7.25 -19.51
C GLN A 163 16.80 -5.73 -19.61
N VAL A 164 17.03 -5.00 -18.51
CA VAL A 164 16.98 -3.51 -18.49
C VAL A 164 18.18 -2.89 -19.19
N TYR A 165 19.35 -3.51 -19.02
CA TYR A 165 20.56 -3.23 -19.81
C TYR A 165 20.96 -4.52 -20.54
N PRO A 166 20.35 -4.83 -21.70
CA PRO A 166 20.94 -5.81 -22.59
C PRO A 166 22.36 -5.33 -22.85
N ARG A 167 23.37 -6.16 -22.58
CA ARG A 167 24.72 -5.85 -23.04
C ARG A 167 24.58 -5.42 -24.50
N LEU A 168 25.01 -4.22 -24.84
CA LEU A 168 25.31 -3.86 -26.22
C LEU A 168 26.42 -4.83 -26.62
N SER A 169 26.02 -5.97 -27.17
CA SER A 169 26.89 -6.94 -27.84
C SER A 169 27.38 -6.32 -29.13
#